data_AF-A0A415MTC6-F1
#
_entry.id   AF-A0A415MTC6-F1
#
_cell.length_a   1.000
_cell.length_b   1.000
_cell.length_c   1.000
_cell.angle_alpha   90.00
_cell.angle_beta   90.00
_cell.angle_gamma   90.00
#
_symmetry.space_group_name_H-M   'P 1'
#
loop_
_entity.id
_entity.type
_entity.pdbx_description
1 polymer ?
#
loop_
_entity_poly.entity_id
_entity_poly.type
_entity_poly.pdbx_seq_one_letter_code
_entity_poly.pdbx_strand_id
1 'polypeptide(L)'
;MEAKVKISFRNKYTHNLHLAGEIIEVSKERYEEIEKVREGILEPLEPVPEETQEENQEETPEAKSYTKSELKKMNVEELKKLAEEKGVSAEGKKDEIIERLVELEENDAQ
;
A
#
# COMPACT_ATOMS: atom_id res chain seq x y z
N MET A 1 14.80 -12.92 -4.98
CA MET A 1 14.87 -11.95 -3.87
C MET A 1 14.11 -10.74 -4.32
N GLU A 2 13.42 -10.08 -3.41
CA GLU A 2 12.74 -8.84 -3.73
C GLU A 2 13.70 -7.68 -3.47
N ALA A 3 13.65 -6.69 -4.37
CA ALA A 3 14.45 -5.49 -4.23
C ALA A 3 13.59 -4.29 -4.60
N LYS A 4 13.66 -3.25 -3.78
CA LYS A 4 13.01 -1.97 -4.05
C LYS A 4 13.91 -1.13 -4.94
N VAL A 5 13.34 -0.64 -6.03
CA VAL A 5 14.03 0.26 -6.96
C VAL A 5 14.08 1.65 -6.34
N LYS A 6 15.26 2.15 -6.00
CA LYS A 6 15.43 3.53 -5.51
C LYS A 6 15.58 4.54 -6.65
N ILE A 7 16.07 4.07 -7.78
CA ILE A 7 16.41 4.91 -8.92
C ILE A 7 15.87 4.22 -10.17
N SER A 8 15.06 4.93 -10.94
CA SER A 8 14.49 4.38 -12.16
C SER A 8 15.60 3.97 -13.14
N PHE A 9 15.45 2.77 -13.70
CA PHE A 9 16.42 2.23 -14.65
C PHE A 9 15.72 1.38 -15.70
N ARG A 10 16.26 1.38 -16.91
CA ARG A 10 15.78 0.51 -17.97
C ARG A 10 16.51 -0.81 -17.91
N ASN A 11 15.75 -1.88 -17.77
CA ASN A 11 16.28 -3.22 -17.75
C ASN A 11 16.81 -3.60 -19.15
N LYS A 12 18.07 -4.01 -19.23
CA LYS A 12 18.70 -4.38 -20.50
C LYS A 12 18.12 -5.67 -21.12
N TYR A 13 17.64 -6.60 -20.29
CA TYR A 13 17.19 -7.92 -20.76
C TYR A 13 15.70 -7.95 -21.09
N THR A 14 14.90 -7.31 -20.26
CA THR A 14 13.43 -7.27 -20.45
C THR A 14 13.00 -6.01 -21.20
N HIS A 15 13.89 -5.04 -21.41
CA HIS A 15 13.61 -3.71 -21.94
C HIS A 15 12.57 -2.89 -21.16
N ASN A 16 12.10 -3.40 -20.02
CA ASN A 16 11.17 -2.74 -19.11
C ASN A 16 11.84 -1.57 -18.41
N LEU A 17 11.08 -0.49 -18.23
CA LEU A 17 11.48 0.65 -17.43
C LEU A 17 10.96 0.42 -16.01
N HIS A 18 11.86 0.20 -15.07
CA HIS A 18 11.50 0.11 -13.66
C HIS A 18 11.53 1.52 -13.06
N LEU A 19 10.46 1.89 -12.34
CA LEU A 19 10.34 3.20 -11.70
C LEU A 19 10.87 3.18 -10.27
N ALA A 20 11.25 4.34 -9.75
CA ALA A 20 11.63 4.45 -8.34
C ALA A 20 10.41 4.19 -7.46
N GLY A 21 10.57 3.37 -6.42
CA GLY A 21 9.51 2.87 -5.55
C GLY A 21 9.03 1.47 -5.89
N GLU A 22 9.26 1.00 -7.12
CA GLU A 22 8.79 -0.30 -7.61
C GLU A 22 9.53 -1.46 -6.91
N ILE A 23 8.82 -2.52 -6.55
CA ILE A 23 9.40 -3.74 -5.98
C ILE A 23 9.55 -4.75 -7.11
N ILE A 24 10.79 -5.18 -7.35
CA ILE A 24 11.11 -6.16 -8.40
C ILE A 24 11.64 -7.44 -7.80
N GLU A 25 11.14 -8.58 -8.29
CA GLU A 25 11.74 -9.87 -7.99
C GLU A 25 12.91 -10.13 -8.94
N VAL A 26 14.11 -10.25 -8.37
CA VAL A 26 15.35 -10.51 -9.10
C VAL A 26 16.18 -11.59 -8.42
N SER A 27 17.00 -12.30 -9.18
CA SER A 27 18.03 -13.20 -8.61
C SER A 27 19.16 -12.39 -7.99
N LYS A 28 19.88 -12.96 -7.00
CA LYS A 28 21.04 -12.30 -6.36
C LYS A 28 22.07 -11.82 -7.38
N GLU A 29 22.39 -12.67 -8.36
CA GLU A 29 23.33 -12.34 -9.44
C GLU A 29 22.88 -11.10 -10.26
N ARG A 30 21.58 -11.00 -10.53
CA ARG A 30 20.99 -9.88 -11.28
C ARG A 30 20.97 -8.61 -10.43
N TYR A 31 20.69 -8.73 -9.14
CA TYR A 31 20.75 -7.62 -8.19
C TYR A 31 22.16 -7.01 -8.16
N GLU A 32 23.20 -7.83 -7.99
CA GLU A 32 24.60 -7.38 -8.00
C GLU A 32 25.01 -6.76 -9.35
N GLU A 33 24.51 -7.29 -10.47
CA GLU A 33 24.76 -6.70 -11.79
C GLU A 33 24.17 -5.29 -11.90
N ILE A 34 22.94 -5.09 -11.43
CA ILE A 34 22.28 -3.78 -11.44
C ILE A 34 22.98 -2.81 -10.48
N GLU A 35 23.36 -3.27 -9.28
CA GLU A 35 24.09 -2.45 -8.30
C GLU A 35 25.46 -2.00 -8.81
N LYS A 36 26.14 -2.83 -9.64
CA LYS A 36 27.40 -2.45 -10.30
C LYS A 36 27.24 -1.36 -11.36
N VAL A 37 26.07 -1.21 -11.97
CA VAL A 37 25.82 -0.14 -12.95
C VAL A 37 25.80 1.21 -12.23
N ARG A 38 25.13 1.26 -11.08
CA ARG A 38 25.12 2.42 -10.19
C ARG A 38 24.74 1.95 -8.78
N GLU A 39 25.64 2.24 -7.85
CA GLU A 39 25.46 1.91 -6.45
C GLU A 39 24.17 2.55 -5.92
N GLY A 40 23.37 1.76 -5.19
CA GLY A 40 22.09 2.21 -4.64
C GLY A 40 20.95 2.34 -5.64
N ILE A 41 21.02 1.74 -6.85
CA ILE A 41 19.82 1.61 -7.71
C ILE A 41 18.75 0.76 -7.03
N LEU A 42 19.16 -0.32 -6.35
CA LEU A 42 18.28 -1.26 -5.67
C LEU A 42 18.55 -1.25 -4.18
N GLU A 43 17.52 -1.59 -3.39
CA GLU A 43 17.61 -1.87 -1.96
C GLU A 43 17.05 -3.26 -1.71
N PRO A 44 17.82 -4.16 -1.07
CA PRO A 44 17.36 -5.53 -0.84
C PRO A 44 16.26 -5.50 0.22
N LEU A 45 15.08 -6.02 -0.12
CA LEU A 45 14.03 -6.27 0.86
C LEU A 45 14.30 -7.67 1.41
N GLU A 46 14.65 -7.75 2.69
CA GLU A 46 14.74 -9.03 3.37
C GLU A 46 13.34 -9.69 3.36
N PRO A 47 13.24 -11.01 3.10
CA PRO A 47 11.97 -11.71 3.20
C PRO A 47 11.56 -11.79 4.66
N VAL A 48 10.89 -10.75 5.15
CA VAL A 48 10.20 -10.77 6.42
C VAL A 48 8.97 -11.66 6.23
N PRO A 49 8.75 -12.71 7.05
CA PRO A 49 7.57 -13.54 6.93
C PRO A 49 6.32 -12.68 7.13
N GLU A 50 5.57 -12.52 6.02
CA GLU A 50 4.16 -12.12 5.91
C GLU A 50 3.54 -11.45 7.14
N GLU A 51 3.59 -10.11 7.20
CA GLU A 51 2.45 -9.31 7.67
C GLU A 51 2.58 -7.85 7.19
N THR A 52 1.50 -7.35 6.61
CA THR A 52 1.23 -5.95 6.26
C THR A 52 1.73 -5.47 4.90
N GLN A 53 0.80 -5.56 3.95
CA GLN A 53 0.78 -4.82 2.71
C GLN A 53 0.83 -3.31 3.02
N GLU A 54 1.98 -2.68 2.78
CA GLU A 54 2.08 -1.23 2.59
C GLU A 54 2.37 -0.96 1.11
N GLU A 55 1.32 -1.06 0.29
CA GLU A 55 1.28 -0.37 -1.00
C GLU A 55 0.55 0.96 -0.76
N ASN A 56 1.32 2.00 -0.46
CA ASN A 56 0.85 3.37 -0.57
C ASN A 56 1.51 4.01 -1.79
N GLN A 57 0.86 3.85 -2.93
CA GLN A 57 0.77 4.83 -4.00
C GLN A 57 -0.28 4.35 -4.99
N GLU A 58 -1.44 4.98 -5.02
CA GLU A 58 -1.94 5.59 -6.25
C GLU A 58 -3.13 6.51 -5.98
N GLU A 59 -3.01 7.71 -6.53
CA GLU A 59 -4.09 8.66 -6.76
C GLU A 59 -5.21 7.99 -7.59
N THR A 60 -6.43 7.91 -7.07
CA THR A 60 -7.70 8.13 -7.80
C THR A 60 -8.91 7.92 -6.86
N PRO A 61 -9.99 8.71 -7.00
CA PRO A 61 -11.16 8.64 -6.14
C PRO A 61 -12.12 7.57 -6.65
N GLU A 62 -11.83 6.30 -6.41
CA GLU A 62 -12.86 5.26 -6.47
C GLU A 62 -13.05 4.68 -5.09
N ALA A 63 -14.29 4.79 -4.61
CA ALA A 63 -14.74 4.42 -3.29
C ALA A 63 -14.34 2.97 -2.95
N LYS A 64 -13.21 2.83 -2.24
CA LYS A 64 -12.94 1.63 -1.46
C LYS A 64 -14.05 1.53 -0.42
N SER A 65 -15.03 0.67 -0.70
CA SER A 65 -16.00 0.23 0.28
C SER A 65 -15.26 -0.66 1.26
N TYR A 66 -15.10 -0.19 2.49
CA TYR A 66 -14.45 -0.94 3.56
C TYR A 66 -15.49 -1.80 4.25
N THR A 67 -15.30 -3.11 4.25
CA THR A 67 -16.20 -4.00 4.98
C THR A 67 -16.04 -3.84 6.50
N LYS A 68 -17.10 -4.13 7.29
CA LYS A 68 -17.06 -4.09 8.78
C LYS A 68 -15.83 -4.81 9.36
N SER A 69 -15.42 -5.90 8.73
CA SER A 69 -14.27 -6.71 9.12
C SER A 69 -12.94 -6.00 8.89
N GLU A 70 -12.80 -5.22 7.82
CA GLU A 70 -11.60 -4.45 7.51
C GLU A 70 -11.48 -3.24 8.43
N LEU A 71 -12.58 -2.51 8.63
CA LEU A 71 -12.64 -1.40 9.58
C LEU A 71 -12.31 -1.87 11.01
N LYS A 72 -12.70 -3.09 11.40
CA LYS A 72 -12.33 -3.65 12.71
C LYS A 72 -10.83 -3.92 12.85
N LYS A 73 -10.14 -4.26 11.76
CA LYS A 73 -8.69 -4.45 11.70
C LYS A 73 -7.93 -3.12 11.69
N MET A 74 -8.54 -2.04 11.21
CA MET A 74 -7.93 -0.69 11.23
C MET A 74 -7.81 -0.12 12.65
N ASN A 75 -6.84 0.78 12.85
CA ASN A 75 -6.67 1.48 14.12
C ASN A 75 -7.74 2.55 14.34
N VAL A 76 -7.96 2.94 15.60
CA VAL A 76 -8.95 3.98 15.96
C VAL A 76 -8.66 5.30 15.25
N GLU A 77 -7.38 5.67 15.09
CA GLU A 77 -6.97 6.89 14.37
C GLU A 77 -7.35 6.84 12.89
N GLU A 78 -7.15 5.70 12.23
CA GLU A 78 -7.52 5.50 10.82
C GLU A 78 -9.04 5.50 10.63
N LEU A 79 -9.77 4.88 11.57
CA LEU A 79 -11.24 4.92 11.58
C LEU A 79 -11.79 6.33 11.77
N LYS A 80 -11.14 7.15 12.61
CA LYS A 80 -11.54 8.54 12.80
C LYS A 80 -11.30 9.36 11.54
N LYS A 81 -10.13 9.21 10.89
CA LYS A 81 -9.85 9.86 9.61
C LYS A 81 -10.86 9.47 8.54
N LEU A 82 -11.15 8.18 8.40
CA LEU A 82 -12.17 7.69 7.46
C LEU A 82 -13.55 8.25 7.78
N ALA A 83 -13.92 8.32 9.05
CA ALA A 83 -15.18 8.94 9.46
C ALA A 83 -15.23 10.42 9.10
N GLU A 84 -14.18 11.19 9.39
CA GLU A 84 -14.09 12.60 9.02
C GLU A 84 -14.12 12.81 7.49
N GLU A 85 -13.42 11.98 6.73
CA GLU A 85 -13.38 12.01 5.26
C GLU A 85 -14.76 11.71 4.65
N LYS A 86 -15.47 10.73 5.21
CA LYS A 86 -16.84 10.35 4.80
C LYS A 86 -17.92 11.28 5.37
N GLY A 87 -17.55 12.25 6.21
CA GLY A 87 -18.49 13.16 6.87
C GLY A 87 -19.32 12.53 8.01
N VAL A 88 -18.86 11.40 8.56
CA VAL A 88 -19.45 10.69 9.70
C VAL A 88 -18.85 11.20 11.02
N SER A 89 -19.68 11.31 12.05
CA SER A 89 -19.19 11.64 13.40
C SER A 89 -18.26 10.53 13.94
N ALA A 90 -16.99 10.89 14.08
CA ALA A 90 -15.91 10.09 14.67
C ALA A 90 -15.95 10.06 16.22
N GLU A 91 -17.05 10.50 16.83
CA GLU A 91 -17.24 10.56 18.27
C GLU A 91 -17.86 9.25 18.80
N GLY A 92 -17.13 8.53 19.66
CA GLY A 92 -17.63 7.32 20.30
C GLY A 92 -16.58 6.22 20.43
N LYS A 93 -17.05 4.99 20.71
CA LYS A 93 -16.18 3.81 20.76
C LYS A 93 -15.82 3.36 19.33
N LYS A 94 -14.70 2.64 19.21
CA LYS A 94 -14.21 2.07 17.94
C LYS A 94 -15.33 1.37 17.16
N ASP A 95 -16.06 0.45 17.80
CA ASP A 95 -17.16 -0.29 17.16
C ASP A 95 -18.31 0.61 16.70
N GLU A 96 -18.61 1.71 17.42
CA GLU A 96 -19.66 2.65 17.00
C GLU A 96 -19.24 3.46 15.77
N ILE A 97 -17.96 3.85 15.68
CA ILE A 97 -17.41 4.54 14.50
C ILE A 97 -17.45 3.61 13.29
N ILE A 98 -17.07 2.33 13.48
CA ILE A 98 -17.11 1.31 12.42
C ILE A 98 -18.54 1.09 11.94
N GLU A 99 -19.50 0.96 12.84
CA GLU A 99 -20.89 0.70 12.46
C GLU A 99 -21.48 1.85 11.64
N ARG A 100 -21.21 3.10 12.03
CA ARG A 100 -21.65 4.28 11.26
C ARG A 100 -20.97 4.39 9.90
N LEU A 101 -19.69 4.03 9.81
CA LEU A 101 -18.95 3.99 8.54
C LEU A 101 -19.55 2.95 7.58
N VAL A 102 -19.83 1.74 8.07
CA VAL A 102 -20.44 0.67 7.27
C VAL A 102 -21.83 1.05 6.82
N GLU A 103 -22.65 1.60 7.73
CA GLU A 103 -24.02 2.01 7.42
C GLU A 103 -24.08 3.11 6.36
N LEU A 104 -23.13 4.07 6.37
CA LEU A 104 -23.05 5.10 5.35
C LEU A 104 -22.67 4.50 3.98
N GLU A 105 -21.69 3.60 3.94
CA GLU A 105 -21.28 2.97 2.68
C GLU A 105 -22.34 2.03 2.10
N GLU A 106 -23.15 1.37 2.93
CA GLU A 106 -24.31 0.61 2.46
C GLU A 106 -25.42 1.52 1.90
N ASN A 107 -25.53 2.75 2.38
CA ASN A 107 -26.59 3.69 1.99
C ASN A 107 -26.25 4.52 0.74
N ASP A 108 -24.97 4.83 0.50
CA ASP A 108 -24.50 5.48 -0.75
C ASP A 108 -24.52 4.55 -1.98
N ALA A 109 -24.74 3.24 -1.79
CA ALA A 109 -24.79 2.23 -2.85
C ALA A 109 -26.23 1.90 -3.36
N GLN A 110 -27.27 2.64 -2.91
CA GLN A 110 -28.69 2.44 -3.27
C GLN A 110 -29.18 3.36 -4.39
#